data_AF-A0A3R7SSQ8-F1
#
_entry.id   AF-A0A3R7SSQ8-F1
#
_cell.length_a   1.000
_cell.length_b   1.000
_cell.length_c   1.000
_cell.angle_alpha   90.00
_cell.angle_beta   90.00
_cell.angle_gamma   90.00
#
_symmetry.space_group_name_H-M   'P 1'
#
loop_
_entity.id
_entity.type
_entity.pdbx_description
1 polymer ?
#
loop_
_entity_poly.entity_id
_entity_poly.type
_entity_poly.pdbx_seq_one_letter_code
_entity_poly.pdbx_strand_id
1 'polypeptide(L)'
;MSQTPDFGEPVDRHGTGSSKFNKYPSSVIPLWVADMDFRIAPPIAQVLHDRVDHGVFGYGDPADELVDVIQARLQKRYDWSVDPDEIRSDWQNILSELSGTTLIVTSNGIARFLLDVADNDGVDRKL
;
A
#
# COMPACT_ATOMS: atom_id res chain seq x y z
N MET A 1 -2.04 2.95 27.90
CA MET A 1 -2.37 1.50 27.97
C MET A 1 -2.39 0.97 26.55
N SER A 2 -1.52 0.02 26.20
CA SER A 2 -1.55 -0.61 24.87
C SER A 2 -2.76 -1.55 24.83
N GLN A 3 -3.79 -1.20 24.07
CA GLN A 3 -4.87 -2.16 23.80
C GLN A 3 -4.32 -3.28 22.93
N THR A 4 -4.60 -4.53 23.29
CA THR A 4 -4.27 -5.69 22.46
C THR A 4 -5.14 -5.65 21.20
N PRO A 5 -4.56 -5.74 19.99
CA PRO A 5 -5.36 -5.82 18.78
C PRO A 5 -6.19 -7.10 18.75
N ASP A 6 -7.45 -7.01 18.35
CA ASP A 6 -8.30 -8.17 18.11
C ASP A 6 -8.18 -8.62 16.66
N PHE A 7 -7.71 -9.85 16.47
CA PHE A 7 -7.58 -10.51 15.17
C PHE A 7 -8.55 -11.70 15.01
N GLY A 8 -9.39 -11.97 16.02
CA GLY A 8 -10.30 -13.13 16.05
C GLY A 8 -11.67 -12.83 15.48
N GLU A 9 -12.08 -11.56 15.45
CA GLU A 9 -13.38 -11.14 14.92
C GLU A 9 -13.33 -11.02 13.38
N PRO A 10 -14.14 -11.79 12.64
CA PRO A 10 -14.26 -11.62 11.19
C PRO A 10 -14.89 -10.27 10.85
N VAL A 11 -14.32 -9.56 9.88
CA VAL A 11 -14.86 -8.30 9.36
C VAL A 11 -15.47 -8.56 7.98
N ASP A 12 -16.78 -8.33 7.85
CA ASP A 12 -17.42 -8.34 6.53
C ASP A 12 -16.99 -7.10 5.72
N ARG A 13 -16.46 -7.35 4.52
CA ARG A 13 -15.95 -6.32 3.59
C ARG A 13 -16.72 -6.31 2.27
N HIS A 14 -17.84 -7.05 2.16
CA HIS A 14 -18.71 -6.97 1.00
C HIS A 14 -19.42 -5.62 0.92
N GLY A 15 -19.54 -5.06 -0.29
CA GLY A 15 -20.22 -3.78 -0.50
C GLY A 15 -19.44 -2.54 -0.03
N THR A 16 -18.24 -2.68 0.53
CA THR A 16 -17.41 -1.55 0.99
C THR A 16 -16.55 -0.92 -0.12
N GLY A 17 -16.77 -1.31 -1.38
CA GLY A 17 -15.87 -0.95 -2.49
C GLY A 17 -14.55 -1.74 -2.53
N SER A 18 -14.38 -2.79 -1.72
CA SER A 18 -13.15 -3.60 -1.68
C SER A 18 -12.94 -4.41 -2.97
N SER A 19 -11.84 -4.15 -3.71
CA SER A 19 -11.49 -4.94 -4.90
C SER A 19 -11.29 -6.41 -4.56
N LYS A 20 -10.70 -6.72 -3.40
CA LYS A 20 -10.45 -8.09 -2.93
C LYS A 20 -11.75 -8.91 -2.85
N PHE A 21 -12.81 -8.32 -2.29
CA PHE A 21 -14.10 -8.98 -2.04
C PHE A 21 -15.11 -8.83 -3.18
N ASN A 22 -14.96 -7.83 -4.05
CA ASN A 22 -15.93 -7.53 -5.11
C ASN A 22 -15.57 -8.12 -6.49
N LYS A 23 -14.35 -8.64 -6.70
CA LYS A 23 -13.92 -9.15 -8.02
C LYS A 23 -14.61 -10.45 -8.42
N TYR A 24 -14.86 -11.34 -7.47
CA TYR A 24 -15.42 -12.67 -7.71
C TYR A 24 -16.76 -12.85 -6.99
N PRO A 25 -17.60 -13.81 -7.41
CA PRO A 25 -18.84 -14.13 -6.72
C PRO A 25 -18.60 -14.47 -5.24
N SER A 26 -19.62 -14.26 -4.39
CA SER A 26 -19.54 -14.50 -2.94
C SER A 26 -19.27 -15.96 -2.54
N SER A 27 -19.34 -16.90 -3.48
CA SER A 27 -18.93 -18.29 -3.28
C SER A 27 -17.41 -18.49 -3.25
N VAL A 28 -16.63 -17.48 -3.66
CA VAL A 28 -15.16 -17.51 -3.69
C VAL A 28 -14.60 -16.87 -2.43
N ILE A 29 -13.67 -17.54 -1.77
CA ILE A 29 -12.92 -16.98 -0.64
C ILE A 29 -11.78 -16.11 -1.18
N PRO A 30 -11.76 -14.80 -0.89
CA PRO A 30 -10.82 -13.89 -1.52
C PRO A 30 -9.47 -13.84 -0.78
N LEU A 31 -8.46 -14.52 -1.34
CA LEU A 31 -7.11 -14.65 -0.75
C LEU A 31 -5.97 -14.07 -1.62
N TRP A 32 -6.30 -13.20 -2.58
CA TRP A 32 -5.41 -12.85 -3.69
C TRP A 32 -4.80 -11.45 -3.64
N VAL A 33 -5.43 -10.50 -2.94
CA VAL A 33 -4.85 -9.15 -2.74
C VAL A 33 -4.06 -9.13 -1.44
N ALA A 34 -2.87 -8.54 -1.47
CA ALA A 34 -2.01 -8.32 -0.31
C ALA A 34 -2.51 -7.17 0.58
N ASP A 35 -3.79 -7.20 0.95
CA ASP A 35 -4.37 -6.41 2.04
C ASP A 35 -4.84 -7.34 3.18
N MET A 36 -5.23 -6.77 4.31
CA MET A 36 -5.61 -7.52 5.51
C MET A 36 -7.11 -7.45 5.80
N ASP A 37 -7.66 -8.51 6.39
CA ASP A 37 -9.06 -8.62 6.80
C ASP A 37 -9.24 -8.36 8.31
N PHE A 38 -8.50 -7.39 8.83
CA PHE A 38 -8.51 -6.98 10.24
C PHE A 38 -8.81 -5.48 10.35
N ARG A 39 -9.34 -5.07 11.50
CA ARG A 39 -9.48 -3.65 11.81
C ARG A 39 -8.11 -3.00 11.92
N ILE A 40 -8.03 -1.73 11.50
CA ILE A 40 -6.83 -0.91 11.68
C ILE A 40 -6.52 -0.72 13.17
N ALA A 41 -5.27 -0.41 13.50
CA ALA A 41 -4.87 -0.17 14.88
C ALA A 41 -5.65 1.04 15.47
N PRO A 42 -6.11 0.96 16.74
CA PRO A 42 -6.89 2.05 17.36
C PRO A 42 -6.25 3.45 17.27
N PRO A 43 -4.91 3.62 17.43
CA PRO A 43 -4.28 4.92 17.25
C PRO A 43 -4.45 5.50 15.83
N ILE A 44 -4.47 4.64 14.81
CA ILE A 44 -4.68 5.07 13.42
C ILE A 44 -6.14 5.49 13.23
N ALA A 45 -7.08 4.70 13.75
CA ALA A 45 -8.50 5.05 13.69
C ALA A 45 -8.78 6.41 14.35
N GLN A 46 -8.18 6.66 15.52
CA GLN A 46 -8.36 7.92 16.23
C GLN A 46 -7.88 9.12 15.41
N VAL A 47 -6.68 9.06 14.84
CA VAL A 47 -6.13 10.16 14.02
C VAL A 47 -6.99 10.42 12.77
N LEU A 48 -7.56 9.36 12.17
CA LEU A 48 -8.49 9.51 11.05
C LEU A 48 -9.80 10.19 11.48
N HIS A 49 -10.35 9.82 12.65
CA HIS A 49 -11.52 10.50 13.21
C HIS A 49 -11.24 11.97 13.50
N ASP A 50 -10.12 12.28 14.17
CA ASP A 50 -9.72 13.66 14.45
C ASP A 50 -9.56 14.48 13.17
N ARG A 51 -9.04 13.87 12.09
CA ARG A 51 -8.93 14.50 10.78
C ARG A 51 -10.29 14.74 10.12
N VAL A 52 -11.25 13.84 10.29
CA VAL A 52 -12.62 14.04 9.81
C VAL A 52 -13.29 15.17 10.58
N ASP A 53 -13.14 15.19 11.91
CA ASP A 53 -13.73 16.20 12.79
C ASP A 53 -13.17 17.61 12.53
N HIS A 54 -11.93 17.71 12.05
CA HIS A 54 -11.35 18.98 11.61
C HIS A 54 -12.14 19.66 10.48
N GLY A 55 -12.82 18.90 9.61
CA GLY A 55 -13.76 19.43 8.62
C GLY A 55 -13.17 20.17 7.41
N VAL A 56 -11.84 20.33 7.34
CA VAL A 56 -11.14 20.97 6.21
C VAL A 56 -10.15 19.99 5.56
N PHE A 57 -10.41 19.63 4.30
CA PHE A 57 -9.64 18.64 3.53
C PHE A 57 -8.87 19.24 2.34
N GLY A 58 -8.37 20.47 2.51
CA GLY A 58 -7.52 21.12 1.50
C GLY A 58 -6.16 20.46 1.33
N TYR A 59 -5.33 21.05 0.47
CA TYR A 59 -3.94 20.64 0.26
C TYR A 59 -3.17 20.62 1.59
N GLY A 60 -2.45 19.53 1.84
CA GLY A 60 -1.61 19.37 3.01
C GLY A 60 -0.24 18.85 2.60
N ASP A 61 0.79 19.35 3.28
CA ASP A 61 2.15 18.86 3.15
C ASP A 61 2.41 17.72 4.14
N PRO A 62 3.38 16.84 3.87
CA PRO A 62 3.82 15.84 4.84
C PRO A 62 4.25 16.50 6.16
N ALA A 63 4.02 15.83 7.28
CA ALA A 63 4.55 16.29 8.55
C ALA A 63 6.09 16.23 8.53
N ASP A 64 6.75 17.29 9.00
CA ASP A 64 8.21 17.37 9.03
C ASP A 64 8.86 16.19 9.77
N GLU A 65 8.19 15.72 10.83
CA GLU A 65 8.64 14.63 11.71
C GLU A 65 8.56 13.23 11.06
N LEU A 66 7.90 13.11 9.90
CA LEU A 66 7.62 11.81 9.29
C LEU A 66 8.92 11.10 8.85
N VAL A 67 9.90 11.86 8.36
CA VAL A 67 11.21 11.32 7.95
C VAL A 67 11.94 10.73 9.16
N ASP A 68 11.97 11.46 10.27
CA ASP A 68 12.63 11.03 11.51
C ASP A 68 12.01 9.74 12.06
N VAL A 69 10.67 9.63 12.01
CA VAL A 69 9.94 8.43 12.44
C VAL A 69 10.30 7.22 11.59
N ILE A 70 10.43 7.40 10.27
CA ILE A 70 10.81 6.31 9.35
C ILE A 70 12.24 5.87 9.61
N GLN A 71 13.19 6.81 9.67
CA GLN A 71 14.60 6.50 9.96
C GLN A 71 14.74 5.75 11.29
N ALA A 72 14.13 6.27 12.35
CA ALA A 72 14.17 5.63 13.67
C ALA A 72 13.59 4.21 13.65
N ARG A 73 12.52 3.98 12.86
CA ARG A 73 11.92 2.65 12.72
C ARG A 73 12.83 1.70 11.95
N LEU A 74 13.40 2.12 10.83
CA LEU A 74 14.29 1.31 10.01
C LEU A 74 15.55 0.93 10.79
N GLN A 75 16.17 1.90 11.46
CA GLN A 75 17.32 1.68 12.32
C GLN A 75 16.98 0.69 13.44
N LYS A 76 15.87 0.88 14.16
CA LYS A 76 15.49 0.02 15.28
C LYS A 76 15.17 -1.42 14.87
N ARG A 77 14.55 -1.62 13.71
CA ARG A 77 14.03 -2.94 13.29
C ARG A 77 15.01 -3.72 12.44
N TYR A 78 15.83 -3.02 11.67
CA TYR A 78 16.64 -3.61 10.62
C TYR A 78 18.11 -3.16 10.68
N ASP A 79 18.49 -2.32 11.66
CA ASP A 79 19.82 -1.71 11.76
C ASP A 79 20.20 -0.94 10.48
N TRP A 80 19.19 -0.39 9.80
CA TRP A 80 19.36 0.26 8.52
C TRP A 80 19.31 1.79 8.68
N SER A 81 20.45 2.42 8.41
CA SER A 81 20.59 3.87 8.29
C SER A 81 20.35 4.31 6.84
N VAL A 82 19.33 5.14 6.63
CA VAL A 82 18.91 5.66 5.31
C VAL A 82 19.08 7.17 5.28
N ASP A 83 19.42 7.74 4.13
CA ASP A 83 19.51 9.19 3.95
C ASP A 83 18.11 9.84 3.98
N PRO A 84 17.88 10.92 4.76
CA PRO A 84 16.61 11.66 4.76
C PRO A 84 16.11 12.07 3.36
N ASP A 85 17.01 12.37 2.43
CA ASP A 85 16.64 12.81 1.09
C ASP A 85 16.16 11.66 0.21
N GLU A 86 16.64 10.42 0.43
CA GLU A 86 16.11 9.20 -0.21
C GLU A 86 14.67 8.92 0.26
N ILE A 87 14.36 9.20 1.52
CA ILE A 87 12.98 9.12 2.02
C ILE A 87 12.11 10.23 1.40
N ARG A 88 12.68 11.40 1.11
CA ARG A 88 11.97 12.56 0.56
C ARG A 88 11.72 12.50 -0.94
N SER A 89 12.55 11.81 -1.71
CA SER A 89 12.35 11.66 -3.15
C SER A 89 11.28 10.63 -3.51
N ASP A 90 11.04 9.66 -2.62
CA ASP A 90 10.36 8.38 -2.95
C ASP A 90 8.88 8.34 -2.49
N TRP A 91 8.29 9.49 -2.18
CA TRP A 91 6.91 9.55 -1.66
C TRP A 91 5.81 9.17 -2.67
N GLN A 92 6.13 8.96 -3.95
CA GLN A 92 5.12 8.92 -5.02
C GLN A 92 4.58 7.54 -5.43
N ASN A 93 4.95 6.47 -4.74
CA ASN A 93 4.50 5.07 -4.86
C ASN A 93 5.64 4.14 -5.31
N ILE A 94 5.82 3.04 -4.58
CA ILE A 94 6.72 1.93 -4.95
C ILE A 94 6.42 1.40 -6.37
N LEU A 95 5.15 1.41 -6.79
CA LEU A 95 4.75 0.96 -8.13
C LEU A 95 5.17 1.94 -9.24
N SER A 96 5.13 3.26 -8.99
CA SER A 96 5.67 4.23 -9.95
C SER A 96 7.19 4.15 -10.02
N GLU A 97 7.85 3.84 -8.92
CA GLU A 97 9.30 3.62 -8.89
C GLU A 97 9.71 2.39 -9.68
N LEU A 98 9.04 1.24 -9.51
CA LEU A 98 9.32 0.06 -10.32
C LEU A 98 9.09 0.32 -11.81
N SER A 99 8.08 1.13 -12.16
CA SER A 99 7.85 1.56 -13.54
C SER A 99 8.97 2.48 -14.05
N GLY A 100 9.47 3.39 -13.22
CA GLY A 100 10.57 4.31 -13.53
C GLY A 100 11.93 3.61 -13.65
N THR A 101 12.26 2.71 -12.72
CA THR A 101 13.47 1.88 -12.75
C THR A 101 13.47 0.95 -13.97
N THR A 102 12.31 0.40 -14.35
CA THR A 102 12.18 -0.37 -15.60
C THR A 102 12.59 0.46 -16.82
N LEU A 103 12.23 1.75 -16.86
CA LEU A 103 12.63 2.64 -17.97
C LEU A 103 14.14 2.91 -17.99
N ILE A 104 14.77 3.11 -16.82
CA ILE A 104 16.20 3.41 -16.69
C ILE A 104 17.08 2.21 -17.07
N VAL A 105 16.65 0.98 -16.77
CA VAL A 105 17.41 -0.24 -17.12
C VAL A 105 17.33 -0.55 -18.63
N THR A 106 16.32 -0.04 -19.35
CA THR A 106 16.16 -0.30 -20.79
C THR A 106 17.04 0.56 -21.71
N SER A 107 17.62 1.67 -21.25
CA SER A 107 18.46 2.52 -22.10
C SER A 107 19.91 2.01 -22.29
N ASN A 108 20.35 1.04 -21.48
CA ASN A 108 21.70 0.47 -21.53
C ASN A 108 21.73 -1.06 -21.69
N GLY A 109 20.76 -1.64 -22.40
CA GLY A 109 20.93 -2.93 -23.08
C GLY A 109 21.17 -4.18 -22.22
N ILE A 110 20.72 -4.23 -20.96
CA ILE A 110 20.80 -5.44 -20.13
C ILE A 110 19.41 -5.99 -19.82
N ALA A 111 19.21 -7.20 -20.34
CA ALA A 111 18.10 -8.15 -20.27
C ALA A 111 16.99 -7.97 -19.20
N ARG A 112 15.75 -8.00 -19.72
CA ARG A 112 14.49 -8.38 -19.04
C ARG A 112 14.66 -9.66 -18.20
N PHE A 113 14.34 -9.59 -16.91
CA PHE A 113 13.96 -10.77 -16.12
C PHE A 113 12.76 -10.40 -15.23
N LEU A 114 11.69 -11.19 -15.37
CA LEU A 114 10.49 -11.27 -14.52
C LEU A 114 9.46 -10.12 -14.63
N LEU A 115 8.60 -10.23 -15.64
CA LEU A 115 7.14 -10.04 -15.54
C LEU A 115 6.50 -10.63 -16.81
N ASP A 116 6.37 -11.94 -16.81
CA ASP A 116 5.51 -12.69 -17.74
C ASP A 116 4.63 -13.62 -16.90
N VAL A 117 3.80 -13.00 -16.06
CA VAL A 117 2.66 -13.64 -15.40
C VAL A 117 1.55 -12.62 -15.37
N ALA A 118 0.79 -12.56 -16.47
CA ALA A 118 -0.62 -12.14 -16.58
C ALA A 118 -0.89 -11.44 -17.92
N ASP A 119 -0.62 -12.12 -19.04
CA ASP A 119 -1.39 -11.93 -20.26
C ASP A 119 -1.94 -13.30 -20.65
N ASN A 120 -2.96 -13.74 -19.92
CA ASN A 120 -3.85 -14.76 -20.41
C ASN A 120 -5.26 -14.39 -19.98
N ASP A 121 -5.91 -13.60 -20.83
CA ASP A 121 -7.32 -13.79 -21.19
C ASP A 121 -7.53 -13.01 -22.49
N GLY A 122 -7.13 -13.66 -23.59
CA GLY A 122 -7.58 -13.32 -24.93
C GLY A 122 -9.10 -13.45 -24.99
N VAL A 123 -9.79 -12.38 -24.61
CA VAL A 123 -11.20 -12.18 -24.93
C VAL A 123 -11.26 -11.94 -26.44
N ASP A 124 -11.63 -13.00 -27.16
CA ASP A 124 -12.03 -12.94 -28.54
C ASP A 124 -13.23 -11.97 -28.67
N ARG A 125 -12.95 -10.76 -29.13
CA ARG A 125 -13.95 -9.80 -29.58
C ARG A 125 -13.91 -9.72 -31.10
N LYS A 126 -14.53 -10.68 -31.77
CA LYS A 126 -15.18 -10.48 -33.08
C LYS A 126 -16.40 -11.39 -33.23
N LEU A 127 -17.57 -10.73 -33.23
CA LEU A 127 -18.86 -11.08 -33.84
C LEU A 127 -19.40 -12.52 -33.68
#